data_AF-A0A225V2K1-F1
#
_entry.id   AF-A0A225V2K1-F1
#
_cell.length_a   1.000
_cell.length_b   1.000
_cell.length_c   1.000
_cell.angle_alpha   90.00
_cell.angle_beta   90.00
_cell.angle_gamma   90.00
#
_symmetry.space_group_name_H-M   'P 1'
#
loop_
_entity.id
_entity.type
_entity.pdbx_description
1 polymer ?
#
loop_
_entity_poly.entity_id
_entity_poly.type
_entity_poly.pdbx_seq_one_letter_code
_entity_poly.pdbx_strand_id
1 'polypeptide(L)' 'MNLKRGAGSGAANVVYRTAYIFFEKKRILEDGKKNKKRLENEAKQGRKGFPLRHDNGMRWVYVGRNER' A
#
# COMPACT_ATOMS: atom_id res chain seq x y z
N MET A 1 -5.27 -22.79 9.37
CA MET A 1 -4.44 -21.66 8.91
C MET A 1 -4.89 -20.37 9.61
N ASN A 2 -4.10 -19.87 10.57
CA ASN A 2 -4.33 -18.54 11.16
C ASN A 2 -3.81 -17.48 10.19
N LEU A 3 -4.71 -16.93 9.35
CA LEU A 3 -4.43 -15.75 8.53
C LEU A 3 -4.20 -14.58 9.48
N LYS A 4 -2.95 -14.32 9.87
CA LYS A 4 -2.57 -13.07 10.55
C LYS A 4 -2.80 -11.92 9.55
N ARG A 5 -4.01 -11.36 9.55
CA ARG A 5 -4.38 -10.18 8.77
C ARG A 5 -3.81 -8.97 9.50
N GLY A 6 -2.59 -8.58 9.15
CA GLY A 6 -1.99 -7.34 9.61
C GLY A 6 -2.66 -6.13 8.96
N ALA A 7 -2.49 -4.94 9.55
CA ALA A 7 -3.12 -3.71 9.07
C ALA A 7 -2.81 -3.39 7.58
N GLY A 8 -1.72 -3.92 7.02
CA GLY A 8 -1.35 -3.74 5.61
C GLY A 8 -1.55 -4.95 4.70
N SER A 9 -2.17 -6.06 5.16
CA SER A 9 -2.38 -7.25 4.33
C SER A 9 -3.22 -6.99 3.06
N GLY A 10 -4.02 -5.92 3.05
CA GLY A 10 -4.78 -5.48 1.87
C GLY A 10 -4.05 -4.47 0.98
N ALA A 11 -2.91 -3.91 1.40
CA ALA A 11 -2.26 -2.79 0.70
C ALA A 11 -1.72 -3.17 -0.69
N ALA A 12 -1.37 -4.44 -0.88
CA ALA A 12 -0.87 -4.96 -2.15
C ALA A 12 -1.99 -5.35 -3.15
N ASN A 13 -3.26 -5.33 -2.74
CA ASN A 13 -4.36 -5.74 -3.62
C ASN A 13 -4.68 -4.65 -4.65
N VAL A 14 -4.55 -4.99 -5.92
CA VAL A 14 -4.78 -4.10 -7.07
C VAL A 14 -6.18 -3.51 -7.08
N VAL A 15 -7.20 -4.27 -6.66
CA VAL A 15 -8.61 -3.84 -6.70
C VAL A 15 -8.86 -2.62 -5.80
N TYR A 16 -8.27 -2.60 -4.60
CA TYR A 16 -8.43 -1.44 -3.70
C TYR A 16 -7.77 -0.19 -4.29
N ARG A 17 -6.61 -0.35 -4.96
CA ARG A 17 -5.93 0.77 -5.62
C ARG A 17 -6.74 1.32 -6.78
N THR A 18 -7.29 0.47 -7.65
CA THR A 18 -8.07 0.92 -8.82
C THR A 18 -9.37 1.58 -8.39
N ALA A 19 -10.11 0.98 -7.45
CA ALA A 19 -11.33 1.55 -6.90
C ALA A 19 -11.06 2.93 -6.27
N TYR A 20 -9.99 3.06 -5.48
CA TYR A 20 -9.61 4.34 -4.87
C TYR A 20 -9.34 5.43 -5.91
N ILE A 21 -8.59 5.12 -6.99
CA ILE A 21 -8.31 6.09 -8.06
C ILE A 21 -9.61 6.54 -8.74
N PHE A 22 -10.52 5.61 -9.01
CA PHE A 22 -11.82 5.92 -9.62
C PHE A 22 -12.63 6.89 -8.75
N PHE A 23 -12.82 6.57 -7.47
CA PHE A 23 -13.60 7.42 -6.56
C PHE A 23 -12.94 8.78 -6.30
N GLU A 24 -11.62 8.86 -6.32
CA GLU A 24 -10.91 10.16 -6.21
C GLU A 24 -11.16 11.05 -7.44
N LYS A 25 -11.15 10.48 -8.65
CA LYS A 25 -11.50 11.22 -9.86
C LYS A 25 -12.95 11.69 -9.83
N LYS A 26 -13.86 10.81 -9.42
CA LYS A 26 -15.28 11.14 -9.25
C LYS A 26 -15.48 12.28 -8.26
N ARG A 27 -14.79 12.25 -7.11
CA ARG A 27 -14.86 13.32 -6.10
C ARG A 27 -14.40 14.67 -6.66
N ILE A 28 -13.33 14.72 -7.46
CA ILE A 28 -12.86 15.97 -8.08
C ILE A 28 -13.88 16.48 -9.08
N LEU A 29 -14.50 15.60 -9.86
CA LEU A 29 -15.55 15.95 -10.82
C LEU A 29 -16.80 16.54 -10.12
N GLU A 30 -17.18 15.98 -8.98
CA GLU A 30 -18.35 16.41 -8.19
C GLU A 30 -18.02 17.53 -7.17
N ASP A 31 -16.80 18.08 -7.21
CA ASP A 31 -16.25 19.07 -6.26
C ASP A 31 -16.45 18.69 -4.78
N GLY A 32 -16.39 17.39 -4.50
CA GLY A 32 -16.63 16.82 -3.18
C GLY A 32 -15.48 17.12 -2.21
N LYS A 33 -15.81 17.61 -1.01
CA LYS A 33 -14.83 17.83 0.05
C LYS A 33 -14.31 16.49 0.62
N LYS A 34 -13.03 16.46 0.99
CA LYS A 34 -12.45 15.31 1.70
C LYS A 34 -13.01 15.20 3.12
N ASN A 35 -13.31 13.97 3.55
CA ASN A 35 -13.77 13.69 4.91
C ASN A 35 -12.63 13.81 5.94
N LYS A 36 -12.93 14.16 7.19
CA LYS A 36 -11.98 14.28 8.32
C LYS A 36 -11.11 13.04 8.51
N LYS A 37 -11.72 11.85 8.53
CA LYS A 37 -10.99 10.56 8.64
C LYS A 37 -9.94 10.38 7.56
N ARG A 38 -10.20 10.91 6.37
CA ARG A 38 -9.29 10.83 5.23
C ARG A 38 -8.11 11.79 5.38
N LEU A 39 -8.37 13.03 5.79
CA LEU A 39 -7.31 13.99 6.09
C LEU A 39 -6.37 13.48 7.18
N GLU A 40 -6.93 12.89 8.23
CA GLU A 40 -6.14 12.27 9.31
C GLU A 40 -5.29 11.09 8.82
N ASN A 41 -5.84 10.24 7.94
CA ASN A 41 -5.09 9.11 7.39
C ASN A 41 -3.97 9.57 6.42
N GLU A 42 -4.24 10.56 5.57
CA GLU A 42 -3.24 11.17 4.67
C GLU A 42 -2.11 11.84 5.49
N ALA A 43 -2.44 12.50 6.59
CA ALA A 43 -1.46 13.09 7.51
C ALA A 43 -0.59 12.03 8.20
N LYS A 44 -1.17 10.90 8.62
CA LYS A 44 -0.45 9.80 9.29
C LYS A 44 0.45 9.00 8.35
N GLN A 45 -0.03 8.69 7.14
CA GLN A 45 0.64 7.81 6.19
C GLN A 45 1.62 8.55 5.27
N GLY A 46 1.39 9.85 5.04
CA GLY A 46 2.11 10.63 4.05
C GLY A 46 1.88 10.16 2.61
N ARG A 47 2.65 10.72 1.67
CA ARG A 47 2.49 10.47 0.22
C ARG A 47 2.83 9.04 -0.21
N LYS A 48 3.59 8.31 0.62
CA LYS A 48 4.09 6.96 0.30
C LYS A 48 3.13 5.84 0.73
N GLY A 49 2.14 6.12 1.58
CA GLY A 49 1.16 5.14 2.02
C GLY A 49 1.76 4.02 2.87
N PHE A 50 1.04 2.90 2.97
CA PHE A 50 1.49 1.73 3.72
C PHE A 50 2.64 1.03 2.99
N PRO A 51 3.62 0.47 3.73
CA PRO A 51 4.62 -0.39 3.13
C PRO A 51 3.93 -1.60 2.50
N LEU A 52 4.23 -1.86 1.22
CA LEU A 52 3.72 -3.01 0.47
C LEU A 52 4.39 -4.33 0.88
N ARG A 53 5.54 -4.23 1.55
CA ARG A 53 6.34 -5.35 2.03
C ARG A 53 6.06 -5.61 3.49
N HIS A 54 5.83 -6.88 3.81
CA HIS A 54 5.60 -7.40 5.16
C HIS A 54 6.68 -8.41 5.56
N ASP A 55 7.74 -8.56 4.77
CA ASP A 55 8.88 -9.45 5.01
C ASP A 55 9.99 -8.77 5.81
N ASN A 56 10.85 -9.56 6.44
CA ASN A 56 11.98 -9.11 7.27
C ASN A 56 13.16 -8.55 6.47
N GLY A 57 12.98 -8.23 5.19
CA GLY A 57 14.02 -7.70 4.30
C GLY A 57 15.11 -8.69 3.89
N MET A 58 15.02 -9.97 4.30
CA MET A 58 16.00 -11.00 3.92
C MET A 58 15.79 -11.46 2.48
N ARG A 59 16.88 -11.60 1.73
CA ARG A 59 16.87 -12.08 0.35
C ARG A 59 17.90 -13.20 0.21
N TRP A 60 17.48 -14.34 -0.31
CA TRP A 60 18.40 -15.36 -0.77
C TRP A 60 19.03 -14.91 -2.08
N VAL A 61 20.36 -14.86 -2.13
CA VAL A 61 21.13 -14.56 -3.34
C VAL A 61 22.06 -15.73 -3.63
N TYR A 62 22.13 -16.13 -4.90
CA TYR A 62 23.07 -17.15 -5.34
C TYR A 62 24.42 -16.49 -5.62
N VAL A 63 25.43 -16.81 -4.82
CA VAL A 63 26.81 -16.38 -5.05
C VAL A 63 27.50 -17.52 -5.79
N GLY A 64 27.62 -17.39 -7.12
CA GLY A 64 28.36 -18.36 -7.93
C GLY A 64 29.80 -18.50 -7.44
N ARG A 65 30.34 -19.72 -7.49
CA ARG A 65 31.73 -20.00 -7.11
C ARG A 65 32.66 -19.28 -8.08
N ASN A 66 33.39 -18.28 -7.60
CA ASN A 66 34.33 -17.51 -8.39
C ASN A 66 35.65 -18.30 -8.46
N GLU A 67 35.80 -19.14 -9.48
CA GLU A 67 37.08 -19.75 -9.81
C GLU A 67 37.84 -18.80 -10.75
N ARG A 68 38.87 -18.15 -10.21
CA ARG A 68 39.98 -17.54 -10.96
C ARG A 68 41.28 -18.10 -10.45
#